data_AF-A0A7V8V8L8-F1
#
_entry.id   AF-A0A7V8V8L8-F1
#
_cell.length_a   1.000
_cell.length_b   1.000
_cell.length_c   1.000
_cell.angle_alpha   90.00
_cell.angle_beta   90.00
_cell.angle_gamma   90.00
#
_symmetry.space_group_name_H-M   'P 1'
#
loop_
_entity.id
_entity.type
_entity.pdbx_description
1 polymer ?
#
loop_
_entity_poly.entity_id
_entity_poly.type
_entity_poly.pdbx_seq_one_letter_code
_entity_poly.pdbx_strand_id
1 'polypeptide(L)'
;MPCIEETDQLAQLIGQKHEVLTQLLTLSQYQLRLAGHDDHIDDLMRVLVAKQTLIERLTQIDRTIDPFRHQNPDARVWRSASERTQCSQKAKHCEVLLTELKQLEQKSTDLVSTHRDEISKMLQETHTAADSASAYNNTNLPASRGFDLTAE
;
A
#
# COMPACT_ATOMS: atom_id res chain seq x y z
N MET A 1 -10.30 40.32 8.32
CA MET A 1 -11.60 40.15 9.00
C MET A 1 -12.13 38.80 8.51
N PRO A 2 -12.35 37.81 9.39
CA PRO A 2 -12.74 36.47 8.95
C PRO A 2 -14.05 36.55 8.17
N CYS A 3 -14.05 36.08 6.94
CA CYS A 3 -15.20 36.17 6.04
C CYS A 3 -15.86 34.80 5.91
N ILE A 4 -17.18 34.80 5.68
CA ILE A 4 -17.98 33.59 5.46
C ILE A 4 -17.36 32.70 4.36
N GLU A 5 -16.79 33.32 3.31
CA GLU A 5 -16.12 32.64 2.19
C GLU A 5 -14.95 31.74 2.63
N GLU A 6 -14.20 32.11 3.67
CA GLU A 6 -13.08 31.31 4.19
C GLU A 6 -13.59 30.01 4.82
N THR A 7 -14.73 30.06 5.53
CA THR A 7 -15.34 28.85 6.13
C THR A 7 -16.01 27.96 5.08
N ASP A 8 -16.55 28.54 4.01
CA ASP A 8 -17.08 27.78 2.88
C ASP A 8 -15.97 27.04 2.15
N GLN A 9 -14.83 27.71 1.92
CA GLN A 9 -13.65 27.09 1.34
C GLN A 9 -13.14 25.94 2.23
N LEU A 10 -13.08 26.15 3.55
CA LEU A 10 -12.70 25.08 4.48
C LEU A 10 -13.67 23.89 4.41
N ALA A 11 -14.98 24.13 4.40
CA ALA A 11 -15.98 23.06 4.29
C ALA A 11 -15.83 22.27 2.98
N GLN A 12 -15.58 22.97 1.87
CA GLN A 12 -15.31 22.35 0.57
C GLN A 12 -14.03 21.50 0.60
N LEU A 13 -12.94 22.01 1.16
CA LEU A 13 -11.67 21.28 1.28
C LEU A 13 -11.82 20.02 2.14
N ILE A 14 -12.56 20.10 3.25
CA ILE A 14 -12.87 18.94 4.10
C ILE A 14 -13.76 17.93 3.34
N GLY A 15 -14.72 18.40 2.54
CA GLY A 15 -15.51 17.54 1.66
C GLY A 15 -14.66 16.80 0.63
N GLN A 16 -13.74 17.50 -0.04
CA GLN A 16 -12.81 16.90 -1.00
C GLN A 16 -11.86 15.91 -0.33
N LYS A 17 -11.34 16.24 0.87
CA LYS A 17 -10.51 15.32 1.65
C LYS A 17 -11.24 14.02 1.95
N HIS A 18 -12.49 14.11 2.41
CA HIS A 18 -13.33 12.95 2.69
C HIS A 18 -13.52 12.06 1.45
N GLU A 19 -13.82 12.68 0.30
CA GLU A 19 -14.01 11.96 -0.97
C GLU A 19 -12.74 11.20 -1.38
N VAL A 20 -11.58 11.86 -1.36
CA VAL A 20 -10.29 11.24 -1.70
C VAL A 20 -9.97 10.08 -0.77
N LEU A 21 -10.20 10.23 0.54
CA LEU A 21 -9.99 9.15 1.52
C LEU A 21 -10.92 7.95 1.27
N THR A 22 -12.17 8.21 0.89
CA THR A 22 -13.13 7.14 0.56
C THR A 22 -12.70 6.38 -0.70
N GLN A 23 -12.21 7.09 -1.72
CA GLN A 23 -11.67 6.47 -2.94
C GLN A 23 -10.41 5.65 -2.64
N LEU A 24 -9.49 6.17 -1.82
CA LEU A 24 -8.31 5.45 -1.37
C LEU A 24 -8.68 4.16 -0.64
N LEU A 25 -9.63 4.23 0.30
CA LEU A 25 -10.10 3.06 1.05
C LEU A 25 -10.66 1.98 0.10
N THR A 26 -11.45 2.40 -0.89
CA THR A 26 -12.02 1.50 -1.90
C THR A 26 -10.94 0.79 -2.71
N LEU A 27 -9.91 1.55 -3.16
CA LEU A 27 -8.79 0.99 -3.90
C LEU A 27 -7.92 0.06 -3.04
N SER A 28 -7.69 0.38 -1.77
CA SER A 28 -6.94 -0.48 -0.85
C SER A 28 -7.66 -1.80 -0.57
N GLN A 29 -8.98 -1.78 -0.44
CA GLN A 29 -9.79 -3.01 -0.36
C GLN A 29 -9.75 -3.83 -1.65
N TYR A 30 -9.71 -3.16 -2.80
CA TYR A 30 -9.58 -3.84 -4.09
C TYR A 30 -8.19 -4.46 -4.27
N GLN A 31 -7.12 -3.73 -3.93
CA GLN A 31 -5.75 -4.24 -3.90
C GLN A 31 -5.63 -5.51 -3.06
N LEU A 32 -6.23 -5.53 -1.87
CA LEU A 32 -6.19 -6.71 -0.99
C LEU A 32 -6.86 -7.95 -1.61
N ARG A 33 -7.92 -7.75 -2.42
CA ARG A 33 -8.57 -8.85 -3.15
C ARG A 33 -7.72 -9.37 -4.30
N LEU A 34 -6.98 -8.49 -4.98
CA LEU A 34 -6.09 -8.86 -6.08
C LEU A 34 -4.83 -9.57 -5.61
N ALA A 35 -4.28 -9.18 -4.45
CA ALA A 35 -3.01 -9.71 -3.95
C ALA A 35 -3.02 -11.21 -3.60
N GLY A 36 -4.19 -11.87 -3.61
CA GLY A 36 -4.31 -13.33 -3.45
C GLY A 36 -4.24 -14.13 -4.74
N HIS A 37 -3.99 -13.51 -5.90
CA HIS A 37 -4.02 -14.17 -7.20
C HIS A 37 -2.87 -13.68 -8.10
N ASP A 38 -2.03 -14.60 -8.58
CA ASP A 38 -0.85 -14.28 -9.40
C ASP A 38 -1.17 -13.68 -10.78
N ASP A 39 -2.37 -13.95 -11.32
CA ASP A 39 -2.78 -13.53 -12.67
C ASP A 39 -3.11 -12.03 -12.78
N HIS A 40 -3.09 -11.27 -11.67
CA HIS A 40 -3.57 -9.88 -11.61
C HIS A 40 -2.49 -8.83 -11.34
N ILE A 41 -1.23 -9.11 -11.69
CA ILE A 41 -0.11 -8.16 -11.52
C ILE A 41 -0.36 -6.83 -12.25
N ASP A 42 -0.89 -6.85 -13.48
CA ASP A 42 -1.15 -5.64 -14.25
C ASP A 42 -2.26 -4.78 -13.60
N ASP A 43 -3.28 -5.44 -13.05
CA ASP A 43 -4.36 -4.77 -12.33
C ASP A 43 -3.85 -4.17 -11.01
N LEU A 44 -2.98 -4.90 -10.30
CA LEU A 44 -2.33 -4.42 -9.08
C LEU A 44 -1.50 -3.15 -9.37
N MET A 45 -0.72 -3.14 -10.45
CA MET A 45 0.06 -1.98 -10.87
C MET A 45 -0.82 -0.77 -11.19
N ARG A 46 -1.95 -0.98 -11.87
CA ARG A 46 -2.93 0.11 -12.14
C ARG A 46 -3.51 0.68 -10.86
N VAL A 47 -3.83 -0.18 -9.89
CA VAL A 47 -4.35 0.25 -8.57
C VAL A 47 -3.31 1.06 -7.81
N LEU A 48 -2.03 0.65 -7.84
CA LEU A 48 -0.95 1.40 -7.19
C LEU A 48 -0.78 2.80 -7.79
N VAL A 49 -0.80 2.92 -9.12
CA VAL A 49 -0.73 4.23 -9.80
C VAL A 49 -1.92 5.11 -9.42
N ALA A 50 -3.14 4.57 -9.44
CA ALA A 50 -4.33 5.30 -9.04
C ALA A 50 -4.27 5.78 -7.58
N LYS A 51 -3.78 4.94 -6.66
CA LYS A 51 -3.56 5.32 -5.25
C LYS A 51 -2.54 6.43 -5.12
N GLN A 52 -1.43 6.38 -5.86
CA GLN A 52 -0.40 7.42 -5.82
C GLN A 52 -0.96 8.79 -6.23
N THR A 53 -1.75 8.85 -7.31
CA THR A 53 -2.42 10.09 -7.73
C THR A 53 -3.37 10.64 -6.66
N LEU A 54 -4.10 9.76 -5.97
CA LEU A 54 -4.99 10.17 -4.88
C LEU A 54 -4.22 10.66 -3.64
N ILE A 55 -3.08 10.05 -3.32
CA ILE A 55 -2.20 10.49 -2.22
C ILE A 55 -1.63 11.89 -2.50
N GLU A 56 -1.21 12.15 -3.74
CA GLU A 56 -0.74 13.47 -4.16
C GLU A 56 -1.84 14.53 -4.02
N ARG A 57 -3.06 14.20 -4.47
CA ARG A 57 -4.24 15.07 -4.31
C ARG A 57 -4.56 15.31 -2.84
N LEU A 58 -4.52 14.28 -1.99
CA LEU A 58 -4.73 14.39 -0.56
C LEU A 58 -3.69 15.31 0.10
N THR A 59 -2.42 15.15 -0.26
CA THR A 59 -1.32 15.98 0.24
C THR A 59 -1.50 17.44 -0.15
N GLN A 60 -1.95 17.72 -1.38
CA GLN A 60 -2.24 19.08 -1.83
C GLN A 60 -3.41 19.70 -1.04
N ILE A 61 -4.47 18.92 -0.80
CA ILE A 61 -5.61 19.36 0.01
C ILE A 61 -5.16 19.67 1.44
N ASP A 62 -4.37 18.79 2.07
CA ASP A 62 -3.90 19.01 3.44
C ASP A 62 -3.00 20.25 3.57
N ARG A 63 -2.13 20.51 2.58
CA ARG A 63 -1.37 21.76 2.51
C ARG A 63 -2.26 22.99 2.39
N THR A 64 -3.38 22.87 1.69
CA THR A 64 -4.34 23.97 1.52
C THR A 64 -5.19 24.18 2.78
N ILE A 65 -5.41 23.12 3.57
CA ILE A 65 -6.10 23.19 4.87
C ILE A 65 -5.19 23.75 5.97
N ASP A 66 -3.87 23.57 5.87
CA ASP A 66 -2.90 23.94 6.91
C ASP A 66 -3.03 25.39 7.44
N PRO A 67 -3.22 26.43 6.60
CA PRO A 67 -3.43 27.80 7.08
C PRO A 67 -4.66 27.93 7.99
N PHE A 68 -5.72 27.16 7.73
CA PHE A 68 -6.94 27.16 8.55
C PHE A 68 -6.73 26.45 9.89
N ARG A 69 -5.74 25.57 10.04
CA ARG A 69 -5.43 24.93 11.34
C ARG A 69 -4.81 25.92 12.34
N HIS A 70 -4.06 26.89 11.83
CA HIS A 70 -3.40 27.91 12.63
C HIS A 70 -4.33 29.07 13.02
N GLN A 71 -5.54 29.13 12.46
CA GLN A 71 -6.55 30.13 12.82
C GLN A 71 -7.35 29.71 14.05
N ASN A 72 -7.64 30.67 14.92
CA ASN A 72 -8.49 30.45 16.09
C ASN A 72 -9.89 29.93 15.65
N PRO A 73 -10.30 28.72 16.08
CA PRO A 73 -11.56 28.12 15.66
C PRO A 73 -12.81 28.89 16.11
N ASP A 74 -12.74 29.62 17.23
CA ASP A 74 -13.86 30.41 17.76
C ASP A 74 -13.97 31.79 17.12
N ALA A 75 -12.94 32.23 16.39
CA ALA A 75 -12.98 33.47 15.61
C ALA A 75 -13.58 33.28 14.20
N ARG A 76 -13.93 32.05 13.80
CA ARG A 76 -14.44 31.74 12.45
C ARG A 76 -15.92 32.08 12.32
N VAL A 77 -16.26 32.78 11.24
CA VAL A 77 -17.64 33.17 10.92
C VAL A 77 -18.23 32.13 9.97
N TRP A 78 -19.20 31.35 10.45
CA TRP A 78 -19.88 30.33 9.65
C TRP A 78 -21.22 30.84 9.11
N ARG A 79 -21.65 30.37 7.93
CA ARG A 79 -23.01 30.64 7.39
C ARG A 79 -24.11 30.24 8.36
N SER A 80 -23.92 29.12 9.07
CA SER A 80 -24.85 28.63 10.08
C SER A 80 -24.15 27.68 11.07
N ALA A 81 -24.79 27.42 12.21
CA ALA A 81 -24.34 26.40 13.15
C ALA A 81 -24.42 24.97 12.57
N SER A 82 -25.31 24.73 11.60
CA SER A 82 -25.42 23.46 10.89
C SER A 82 -24.17 23.20 10.04
N GLU A 83 -23.72 24.18 9.25
CA GLU A 83 -22.51 24.08 8.44
C GLU A 83 -21.26 23.80 9.29
N ARG A 84 -21.11 24.49 10.42
CA ARG A 84 -20.04 24.23 11.39
C ARG A 84 -20.06 22.78 11.87
N THR A 85 -21.25 22.27 12.20
CA THR A 85 -21.42 20.91 12.71
C THR A 85 -21.12 19.87 11.63
N GLN A 86 -21.63 20.05 10.41
CA GLN A 86 -21.37 19.14 9.29
C GLN A 86 -19.89 19.08 8.93
N CYS A 87 -19.22 20.25 8.86
CA CYS A 87 -17.79 20.30 8.61
C CYS A 87 -16.99 19.59 9.71
N SER A 88 -17.37 19.78 10.98
CA SER A 88 -16.74 19.09 12.11
C SER A 88 -16.94 17.57 12.06
N GLN A 89 -18.14 17.10 11.74
CA GLN A 89 -18.45 15.67 11.58
C GLN A 89 -17.65 15.05 10.44
N LYS A 90 -17.61 15.70 9.26
CA LYS A 90 -16.80 15.23 8.12
C LYS A 90 -15.31 15.17 8.45
N ALA A 91 -14.78 16.18 9.17
CA ALA A 91 -13.40 16.16 9.61
C ALA A 91 -13.12 14.96 10.55
N LYS A 92 -14.01 14.68 11.52
CA LYS A 92 -13.88 13.50 12.38
C LYS A 92 -13.93 12.19 11.58
N HIS A 93 -14.83 12.09 10.60
CA HIS A 93 -14.89 10.91 9.73
C HIS A 93 -13.61 10.75 8.90
N CYS A 94 -12.98 11.83 8.45
CA CYS A 94 -11.68 11.75 7.76
C CYS A 94 -10.61 11.12 8.65
N GLU A 95 -10.57 11.42 9.95
CA GLU A 95 -9.61 10.81 10.88
C GLU A 95 -9.86 9.31 11.09
N VAL A 96 -11.13 8.90 11.12
CA VAL A 96 -11.52 7.48 11.15
C VAL A 96 -11.05 6.77 9.88
N LEU A 97 -11.38 7.31 8.71
CA LEU A 97 -10.97 6.76 7.41
C LEU A 97 -9.45 6.67 7.27
N LEU A 98 -8.70 7.67 7.75
CA LEU A 98 -7.24 7.64 7.76
C LEU A 98 -6.69 6.50 8.63
N THR A 99 -7.31 6.24 9.77
CA THR A 99 -6.91 5.16 10.67
C THR A 99 -7.17 3.80 10.04
N GLU A 100 -8.35 3.62 9.43
CA GLU A 100 -8.71 2.40 8.70
C GLU A 100 -7.77 2.16 7.50
N LEU A 101 -7.50 3.22 6.73
CA LEU A 101 -6.60 3.14 5.58
C LEU A 101 -5.19 2.70 6.01
N LYS A 102 -4.63 3.29 7.08
CA LYS A 102 -3.33 2.87 7.62
C LYS A 102 -3.31 1.39 8.00
N GLN A 103 -4.37 0.89 8.63
CA GLN A 103 -4.45 -0.53 9.00
C GLN A 103 -4.52 -1.44 7.76
N LEU A 104 -5.22 -1.03 6.71
CA LEU A 104 -5.31 -1.79 5.46
C LEU A 104 -3.98 -1.79 4.69
N GLU A 105 -3.30 -0.65 4.62
CA GLU A 105 -1.97 -0.57 3.97
C GLU A 105 -0.94 -1.45 4.68
N GLN A 106 -0.96 -1.48 6.02
CA GLN A 106 -0.08 -2.35 6.78
C GLN A 106 -0.34 -3.82 6.43
N LYS A 107 -1.61 -4.25 6.47
CA LYS A 107 -2.01 -5.62 6.11
C LYS A 107 -1.60 -5.98 4.67
N SER A 108 -1.78 -5.07 3.72
CA SER A 108 -1.39 -5.32 2.34
C SER A 108 0.12 -5.45 2.18
N THR A 109 0.91 -4.66 2.93
CA THR A 109 2.37 -4.73 2.90
C THR A 109 2.86 -6.06 3.46
N ASP A 110 2.29 -6.49 4.59
CA ASP A 110 2.61 -7.76 5.24
C ASP A 110 2.32 -8.97 4.33
N LEU A 111 1.19 -8.93 3.62
CA LEU A 111 0.78 -9.99 2.69
C LEU A 111 1.72 -10.08 1.48
N VAL A 112 2.06 -8.95 0.85
CA VAL A 112 2.99 -8.92 -0.28
C VAL A 112 4.39 -9.39 0.14
N SER A 113 4.83 -9.03 1.34
CA SER A 113 6.12 -9.51 1.89
C SER A 113 6.11 -11.01 2.10
N THR A 114 5.04 -11.56 2.67
CA THR A 114 4.91 -12.99 2.94
C THR A 114 4.93 -13.78 1.63
N HIS A 115 4.18 -13.33 0.61
CA HIS A 115 4.15 -13.96 -0.70
C HIS A 115 5.54 -13.96 -1.38
N ARG A 116 6.29 -12.87 -1.24
CA ARG A 116 7.69 -12.80 -1.72
C ARG A 116 8.58 -13.83 -1.02
N ASP A 117 8.44 -14.00 0.29
CA ASP A 117 9.25 -14.93 1.08
C ASP A 117 8.93 -16.39 0.71
N GLU A 118 7.65 -16.70 0.47
CA GLU A 118 7.20 -18.02 -0.01
C GLU A 118 7.80 -18.35 -1.39
N ILE A 119 7.73 -17.43 -2.35
CA ILE A 119 8.35 -17.60 -3.68
C ILE A 119 9.86 -17.77 -3.54
N SER A 120 10.51 -16.98 -2.70
CA SER A 120 11.97 -17.06 -2.49
C SER A 120 12.37 -18.42 -1.92
N LYS A 121 11.58 -18.96 -0.99
CA LYS A 121 11.77 -20.30 -0.43
C LYS A 121 11.56 -21.40 -1.47
N MET A 122 10.50 -21.33 -2.28
CA MET A 122 10.24 -22.29 -3.36
C MET A 122 11.38 -22.30 -4.40
N LEU A 123 11.91 -21.12 -4.76
CA LEU A 123 13.06 -21.01 -5.66
C LEU A 123 14.32 -21.64 -5.04
N GLN A 124 14.57 -21.39 -3.75
CA GLN A 124 15.73 -21.95 -3.06
C GLN A 124 15.65 -23.47 -2.90
N GLU A 125 14.47 -24.02 -2.62
CA GLU A 125 14.22 -25.46 -2.58
C GLU A 125 14.43 -26.11 -3.96
N THR A 126 13.96 -25.46 -5.03
CA THR A 126 14.18 -25.93 -6.41
C THR A 126 15.66 -25.94 -6.78
N HIS A 127 16.40 -24.86 -6.45
CA HIS A 127 17.85 -24.80 -6.65
C HIS A 127 18.59 -25.88 -5.87
N THR A 128 18.25 -26.08 -4.60
CA THR A 128 18.90 -27.09 -3.75
C THR A 128 18.63 -28.52 -4.25
N ALA A 129 17.41 -28.78 -4.75
CA ALA A 129 17.04 -30.05 -5.35
C ALA A 129 17.79 -30.30 -6.68
N ALA A 130 17.93 -29.27 -7.51
CA ALA A 130 18.70 -29.34 -8.76
C ALA A 130 20.20 -29.56 -8.50
N ASP A 131 20.77 -28.85 -7.52
CA ASP A 131 22.18 -29.00 -7.12
C ASP A 131 22.44 -30.42 -6.57
N SER A 132 21.54 -30.94 -5.74
CA SER A 132 21.62 -32.31 -5.21
C SER A 132 21.52 -33.36 -6.32
N ALA A 133 20.58 -33.21 -7.26
CA ALA A 133 20.44 -34.11 -8.40
C ALA A 133 21.67 -34.06 -9.33
N SER A 134 22.26 -32.88 -9.52
CA SER A 134 23.48 -32.71 -10.30
C SER A 134 24.70 -33.36 -9.63
N ALA A 135 24.79 -33.30 -8.30
CA ALA A 135 25.87 -33.93 -7.54
C ALA A 135 25.83 -35.46 -7.66
N TYR A 136 24.65 -36.07 -7.53
CA TYR A 136 24.51 -37.52 -7.73
C TYR A 136 24.81 -37.95 -9.16
N ASN A 137 24.40 -37.18 -10.17
CA ASN A 137 24.73 -37.48 -11.56
C ASN A 137 26.24 -37.30 -11.88
N ASN A 138 26.93 -36.37 -11.21
CA ASN A 138 28.35 -36.11 -11.44
C ASN A 138 29.28 -37.09 -10.67
N THR A 139 28.75 -37.84 -9.69
CA THR A 139 29.54 -38.82 -8.92
C THR A 139 29.59 -40.21 -9.58
N ASN A 140 28.94 -40.41 -10.74
CA ASN A 140 28.91 -41.70 -11.45
C ASN A 140 29.92 -41.80 -12.60
N LEU A 141 31.08 -41.17 -12.47
CA LEU A 141 32.28 -41.54 -13.23
C LEU A 141 33.17 -42.36 -12.30
N PRO A 142 33.16 -43.70 -12.40
CA PRO A 142 34.22 -44.50 -11.81
C PRO A 142 35.50 -44.15 -12.57
N ALA A 143 36.33 -43.29 -11.97
CA ALA A 143 37.72 -43.17 -12.35
C ALA A 143 38.33 -44.55 -12.14
N SER A 144 38.45 -45.27 -13.27
CA SER A 144 39.11 -46.56 -13.40
C SER A 144 40.43 -46.51 -12.63
N ARG A 145 40.46 -47.19 -11.48
CA ARG A 145 41.71 -47.47 -10.76
C ARG A 145 42.58 -48.25 -11.72
N GLY A 146 43.67 -47.63 -12.17
CA GLY A 146 44.78 -48.33 -12.80
C GLY A 146 45.34 -49.33 -11.80
N PHE A 147 44.81 -50.56 -11.83
CA PHE A 147 45.50 -51.73 -11.36
C PHE A 147 46.45 -52.14 -12.47
N ASP A 148 47.69 -51.70 -12.35
CA ASP A 148 48.78 -52.18 -13.19
C ASP A 148 49.26 -53.51 -12.60
N LEU A 149 48.88 -54.61 -13.27
CA LEU A 149 49.39 -55.96 -13.07
C LEU A 149 50.35 -56.26 -14.23
N THR A 150 51.54 -55.66 -14.22
CA THR A 150 52.65 -56.20 -15.01
C THR A 150 53.27 -57.35 -14.23
N ALA A 151 52.94 -58.55 -14.70
CA ALA A 151 53.66 -59.77 -14.42
C ALA A 151 55.08 -59.69 -15.00
N GLU A 152 56.08 -59.99 -14.17
CA GLU A 152 57.24 -60.82 -14.50
C GLU A 152 57.87 -61.39 -13.22
#